data_AF-A0A7U8ARE8-F1
#
_entry.id   AF-A0A7U8ARE8-F1
#
_cell.length_a   1.000
_cell.length_b   1.000
_cell.length_c   1.000
_cell.angle_alpha   90.00
_cell.angle_beta   90.00
_cell.angle_gamma   90.00
#
_symmetry.space_group_name_H-M   'P 1'
#
loop_
_entity.id
_entity.type
_entity.pdbx_description
1 polymer ?
#
loop_
_entity_poly.entity_id
_entity_poly.type
_entity_poly.pdbx_seq_one_letter_code
_entity_poly.pdbx_strand_id
1 'polypeptide(L)'
;MNNLANFNILLSQTRLSSYNNDIVKHYDNLKLVGKITPKIATLEIILRNKLDSKLSELDNEWIKNSNDGMIKNAREKIEEREKNKILSHHQYLSRMSLGTIIYLIKENRMQDSIMDLNNINLRNYNQYNRNFFLKNGKKRNFGNIYKVDIVLSLLQNLRNRSYHWENILKTTEKNGKHYPRLTTKIENAYIGINPQKIELFLDDLIKTFDEEILKYCQD
;
A
#
# COMPACT_ATOMS: atom_id res chain seq x y z
N MET A 1 6.79 -28.59 -29.36
CA MET A 1 5.56 -27.95 -28.82
C MET A 1 5.79 -26.45 -28.80
N ASN A 2 4.86 -25.66 -29.33
CA ASN A 2 5.01 -24.21 -29.45
C ASN A 2 5.19 -23.59 -28.04
N ASN A 3 6.27 -22.85 -27.78
CA ASN A 3 6.63 -22.35 -26.43
C ASN A 3 5.45 -21.63 -25.73
N LEU A 4 4.61 -20.93 -26.50
CA LEU A 4 3.44 -20.23 -25.99
C LEU A 4 2.35 -21.19 -25.46
N ALA A 5 2.16 -22.36 -26.08
CA ALA A 5 1.22 -23.37 -25.60
C ALA A 5 1.65 -23.92 -24.23
N ASN A 6 2.95 -24.07 -24.00
CA ASN A 6 3.49 -24.48 -22.71
C ASN A 6 3.30 -23.40 -21.63
N PHE A 7 3.57 -22.13 -21.96
CA PHE A 7 3.34 -21.03 -21.01
C PHE A 7 1.87 -20.83 -20.66
N ASN A 8 0.95 -21.03 -21.59
CA ASN A 8 -0.49 -20.95 -21.31
C ASN A 8 -0.93 -22.01 -20.29
N ILE A 9 -0.36 -23.22 -20.35
CA ILE A 9 -0.62 -24.28 -19.38
C ILE A 9 -0.10 -23.89 -17.99
N LEU A 10 1.12 -23.33 -17.92
CA LEU A 10 1.77 -23.04 -16.64
C LEU A 10 1.32 -21.73 -15.97
N LEU A 11 0.98 -20.70 -16.75
CA LEU A 11 0.69 -19.35 -16.25
C LEU A 11 -0.77 -18.95 -16.36
N SER A 12 -1.58 -19.71 -17.11
CA SER A 12 -2.94 -19.41 -17.59
C SER A 12 -3.01 -18.36 -18.70
N GLN A 13 -3.91 -18.59 -19.65
CA GLN A 13 -4.23 -17.65 -20.73
C GLN A 13 -4.72 -16.30 -20.17
N THR A 14 -5.58 -16.30 -19.14
CA THR A 14 -6.10 -15.07 -18.54
C THR A 14 -5.00 -14.17 -17.97
N ARG A 15 -3.99 -14.77 -17.32
CA ARG A 15 -2.83 -14.02 -16.82
C ARG A 15 -2.03 -13.43 -17.97
N LEU A 16 -1.68 -14.22 -18.99
CA LEU A 16 -0.88 -13.77 -20.12
C LEU A 16 -1.58 -12.71 -20.97
N SER A 17 -2.90 -12.84 -21.18
CA SER A 17 -3.71 -11.81 -21.85
C SER A 17 -3.65 -10.46 -21.12
N SER A 18 -3.46 -10.44 -19.80
CA SER A 18 -3.29 -9.19 -19.05
C SER A 18 -1.97 -8.46 -19.34
N TYR A 19 -1.02 -9.14 -20.00
CA TYR A 19 0.25 -8.61 -20.50
C TYR A 19 0.29 -8.60 -22.03
N ASN A 20 -0.85 -8.61 -22.72
CA ASN A 20 -0.94 -8.69 -24.19
C ASN A 20 -0.26 -9.95 -24.77
N ASN A 21 -0.31 -11.06 -24.04
CA ASN A 21 0.37 -12.32 -24.37
C ASN A 21 1.91 -12.22 -24.49
N ASP A 22 2.50 -11.19 -23.89
CA ASP A 22 3.93 -10.94 -23.88
C ASP A 22 4.57 -11.50 -22.60
N ILE A 23 5.32 -12.59 -22.75
CA ILE A 23 5.99 -13.27 -21.63
C ILE A 23 7.10 -12.41 -21.00
N VAL A 24 7.76 -11.56 -21.79
CA VAL A 24 8.81 -10.67 -21.32
C VAL A 24 8.19 -9.63 -20.38
N LYS A 25 7.06 -9.02 -20.77
CA LYS A 25 6.32 -8.08 -19.90
C LYS A 25 5.81 -8.72 -18.62
N HIS A 26 5.36 -9.98 -18.68
CA HIS A 26 4.98 -10.71 -17.47
C HIS A 26 6.18 -10.87 -16.52
N TYR A 27 7.34 -11.28 -17.04
CA TYR A 27 8.53 -11.48 -16.22
C TYR A 27 9.12 -10.16 -15.71
N ASP A 28 9.09 -9.08 -16.50
CA ASP A 28 9.52 -7.75 -16.07
C ASP A 28 8.63 -7.19 -14.95
N ASN A 29 7.32 -7.50 -14.95
CA ASN A 29 6.45 -7.21 -13.81
C ASN A 29 6.92 -7.94 -12.54
N LEU A 30 7.28 -9.22 -12.64
CA LEU A 30 7.81 -9.98 -11.49
C LEU A 30 9.14 -9.41 -10.99
N LYS A 31 10.06 -9.02 -11.89
CA LYS A 31 11.31 -8.34 -11.51
C LYS A 31 11.05 -7.04 -10.78
N LEU A 32 10.11 -6.22 -11.26
CA LEU A 32 9.74 -4.98 -10.59
C LEU A 32 9.16 -5.26 -9.20
N VAL A 33 8.24 -6.22 -9.08
CA VAL A 33 7.70 -6.64 -7.77
C VAL A 33 8.83 -7.07 -6.83
N GLY A 34 9.78 -7.89 -7.30
CA GLY A 34 10.95 -8.29 -6.53
C GLY A 34 11.77 -7.09 -6.06
N LYS A 35 12.07 -6.15 -6.97
CA LYS A 35 12.83 -4.93 -6.70
C LYS A 35 12.18 -4.03 -5.63
N ILE A 36 10.85 -3.89 -5.64
CA ILE A 36 10.15 -2.97 -4.73
C ILE A 36 9.72 -3.62 -3.41
N THR A 37 9.78 -4.96 -3.30
CA THR A 37 9.34 -5.69 -2.10
C THR A 37 10.05 -5.25 -0.83
N PRO A 38 11.39 -5.06 -0.80
CA PRO A 38 12.08 -4.57 0.40
C PRO A 38 11.57 -3.20 0.88
N LYS A 39 11.28 -2.27 -0.05
CA LYS A 39 10.74 -0.94 0.26
C LYS A 39 9.33 -1.03 0.85
N ILE A 40 8.46 -1.88 0.28
CA ILE A 40 7.11 -2.12 0.80
C ILE A 40 7.17 -2.73 2.20
N ALA A 41 8.02 -3.73 2.41
CA ALA A 41 8.20 -4.37 3.71
C ALA A 41 8.70 -3.37 4.77
N THR A 42 9.66 -2.53 4.41
CA THR A 42 10.20 -1.47 5.28
C THR A 42 9.11 -0.49 5.70
N LEU A 43 8.30 0.01 4.76
CA LEU A 43 7.17 0.88 5.08
C LEU A 43 6.13 0.19 5.97
N GLU A 44 5.81 -1.09 5.73
CA GLU A 44 4.88 -1.86 6.56
C GLU A 44 5.38 -2.01 8.02
N ILE A 45 6.69 -2.24 8.20
CA ILE A 45 7.33 -2.31 9.53
C ILE A 45 7.31 -0.95 10.22
N ILE A 46 7.69 0.14 9.52
CA ILE A 46 7.71 1.50 10.09
C ILE A 46 6.30 1.90 10.55
N LEU A 47 5.29 1.71 9.69
CA LEU A 47 3.91 2.06 10.01
C LEU A 47 3.40 1.29 11.23
N ARG A 48 3.70 0.00 11.31
CA ARG A 48 3.36 -0.85 12.45
C ARG A 48 4.01 -0.35 13.75
N ASN A 49 5.31 -0.08 13.72
CA ASN A 49 6.05 0.36 14.90
C ASN A 49 5.62 1.77 15.36
N LYS A 50 5.34 2.68 14.42
CA LYS A 50 4.82 4.02 14.75
C LYS A 50 3.41 3.97 15.35
N LEU A 51 2.53 3.12 14.80
CA LEU A 51 1.21 2.90 15.37
C LEU A 51 1.32 2.37 16.80
N ASP A 52 2.14 1.33 17.00
CA ASP A 52 2.33 0.71 18.30
C ASP A 52 2.87 1.70 19.33
N SER A 53 3.94 2.42 18.98
CA SER A 53 4.51 3.47 19.82
C SER A 53 3.47 4.50 20.26
N LYS A 54 2.51 4.87 19.40
CA LYS A 54 1.49 5.87 19.73
C LYS A 54 0.36 5.31 20.60
N LEU A 55 -0.06 4.07 20.36
CA LEU A 55 -1.12 3.44 21.16
C LEU A 55 -0.60 3.01 22.54
N SER A 56 0.66 2.59 22.63
CA SER A 56 1.33 2.23 23.87
C SER A 56 1.50 3.39 24.86
N GLU A 57 1.45 4.65 24.38
CA GLU A 57 1.41 5.84 25.26
C GLU A 57 0.15 5.84 26.17
N LEU A 58 -0.93 5.19 25.73
CA LEU A 58 -2.19 5.05 26.49
C LEU A 58 -2.33 3.67 27.15
N ASP A 59 -1.99 2.61 26.41
CA ASP A 59 -2.06 1.23 26.90
C ASP A 59 -1.01 0.35 26.21
N ASN A 60 -0.01 -0.12 26.96
CA ASN A 60 1.05 -0.98 26.47
C ASN A 60 0.56 -2.34 25.96
N GLU A 61 -0.63 -2.79 26.37
CA GLU A 61 -1.25 -4.05 25.94
C GLU A 61 -2.56 -3.77 25.18
N TRP A 62 -2.63 -2.63 24.46
CA TRP A 62 -3.82 -2.19 23.74
C TRP A 62 -4.41 -3.25 22.81
N ILE A 63 -3.60 -4.16 22.25
CA ILE A 63 -4.09 -5.26 21.40
C ILE A 63 -4.98 -6.23 22.21
N LYS A 64 -4.59 -6.54 23.44
CA LYS A 64 -5.33 -7.49 24.29
C LYS A 64 -6.53 -6.85 24.96
N ASN A 65 -6.37 -5.59 25.37
CA ASN A 65 -7.36 -4.86 26.15
C ASN A 65 -8.39 -4.12 25.29
N SER A 66 -8.14 -3.95 23.99
CA SER A 66 -9.03 -3.17 23.14
C SER A 66 -10.43 -3.76 23.03
N ASN A 67 -11.41 -2.86 23.08
CA ASN A 67 -12.80 -3.16 22.80
C ASN A 67 -13.20 -2.98 21.33
N ASP A 68 -12.30 -2.47 20.49
CA ASP A 68 -12.50 -2.30 19.06
C ASP A 68 -12.79 -3.65 18.37
N GLY A 69 -13.86 -3.71 17.60
CA GLY A 69 -14.30 -4.94 16.95
C GLY A 69 -13.32 -5.45 15.90
N MET A 70 -12.57 -4.56 15.23
CA MET A 70 -11.58 -4.94 14.23
C MET A 70 -10.30 -5.47 14.89
N ILE A 71 -9.87 -4.92 16.03
CA ILE A 71 -8.76 -5.47 16.84
C ILE A 71 -9.12 -6.85 17.36
N LYS A 72 -10.31 -7.02 17.95
CA LYS A 72 -10.77 -8.32 18.45
C LYS A 72 -10.78 -9.37 17.36
N ASN A 73 -11.39 -9.07 16.22
CA ASN A 73 -11.44 -9.96 15.05
C ASN A 73 -10.04 -10.28 14.52
N ALA A 74 -9.14 -9.29 14.44
CA ALA A 74 -7.76 -9.51 14.01
C ALA A 74 -7.01 -10.44 14.97
N ARG A 75 -7.18 -10.26 16.29
CA ARG A 75 -6.60 -11.11 17.34
C ARG A 75 -7.13 -12.54 17.25
N GLU A 76 -8.45 -12.72 17.23
CA GLU A 76 -9.10 -14.04 17.14
C GLU A 76 -8.64 -14.81 15.90
N LYS A 77 -8.59 -14.17 14.73
CA LYS A 77 -8.06 -14.79 13.50
C LYS A 77 -6.58 -15.15 13.57
N ILE A 78 -5.79 -14.41 14.36
CA ILE A 78 -4.39 -14.76 14.60
C ILE A 78 -4.31 -15.99 15.50
N GLU A 79 -5.07 -16.02 16.59
CA GLU A 79 -5.12 -17.13 17.53
C GLU A 79 -5.59 -18.42 16.85
N GLU A 80 -6.65 -18.36 16.03
CA GLU A 80 -7.16 -19.51 15.28
C GLU A 80 -6.07 -20.14 14.39
N ARG A 81 -5.31 -19.30 13.67
CA ARG A 81 -4.18 -19.75 12.84
C ARG A 81 -3.02 -20.32 13.65
N GLU A 82 -2.88 -19.87 14.90
CA GLU A 82 -1.81 -20.27 15.84
C GLU A 82 -2.31 -21.33 16.83
N LYS A 83 -3.34 -22.10 16.45
CA LYS A 83 -3.92 -23.21 17.23
C LYS A 83 -4.43 -22.77 18.60
N ASN A 84 -5.09 -21.62 18.64
CA ASN A 84 -5.65 -20.97 19.83
C ASN A 84 -4.62 -20.65 20.93
N LYS A 85 -3.35 -20.47 20.54
CA LYS A 85 -2.30 -20.04 21.47
C LYS A 85 -2.43 -18.54 21.74
N ILE A 86 -2.44 -18.17 23.02
CA ILE A 86 -2.31 -16.77 23.45
C ILE A 86 -0.88 -16.30 23.14
N LEU A 87 -0.76 -15.21 22.39
CA LEU A 87 0.52 -14.64 21.96
C LEU A 87 0.92 -13.43 22.82
N SER A 88 2.19 -13.06 22.76
CA SER A 88 2.66 -11.77 23.25
C SER A 88 2.15 -10.61 22.39
N HIS A 89 2.13 -9.40 22.95
CA HIS A 89 1.74 -8.17 22.23
C HIS A 89 2.49 -8.01 20.90
N HIS A 90 3.82 -8.11 20.94
CA HIS A 90 4.67 -8.04 19.75
C HIS A 90 4.33 -9.12 18.71
N GLN A 91 4.02 -10.35 19.15
CA GLN A 91 3.65 -11.43 18.23
C GLN A 91 2.31 -11.20 17.53
N TYR A 92 1.33 -10.60 18.22
CA TYR A 92 0.08 -10.17 17.56
C TYR A 92 0.36 -9.05 16.57
N LEU A 93 1.05 -8.01 17.02
CA LEU A 93 1.40 -6.85 16.21
C LEU A 93 2.11 -7.26 14.91
N SER A 94 3.09 -8.17 15.00
CA SER A 94 3.87 -8.64 13.86
C SER A 94 3.04 -9.43 12.84
N ARG A 95 1.88 -9.97 13.25
CA ARG A 95 0.96 -10.78 12.44
C ARG A 95 -0.26 -10.00 11.96
N MET A 96 -0.44 -8.76 12.43
CA MET A 96 -1.49 -7.88 11.92
C MET A 96 -1.21 -7.51 10.47
N SER A 97 -2.27 -7.57 9.66
CA SER A 97 -2.18 -7.19 8.25
C SER A 97 -1.98 -5.68 8.11
N LEU A 98 -1.30 -5.25 7.03
CA LEU A 98 -1.22 -3.82 6.68
C LEU A 98 -2.59 -3.13 6.64
N GLY A 99 -3.63 -3.84 6.18
CA GLY A 99 -5.00 -3.31 6.18
C GLY A 99 -5.53 -3.01 7.59
N THR A 100 -5.22 -3.88 8.56
CA THR A 100 -5.55 -3.65 9.98
C THR A 100 -4.77 -2.45 10.53
N ILE A 101 -3.47 -2.36 10.24
CA ILE A 101 -2.64 -1.22 10.67
C ILE A 101 -3.20 0.10 10.12
N ILE A 102 -3.53 0.16 8.83
CA ILE A 102 -4.10 1.36 8.20
C ILE A 102 -5.46 1.73 8.78
N TYR A 103 -6.31 0.73 9.05
CA TYR A 103 -7.60 0.97 9.71
C TYR A 103 -7.41 1.64 11.07
N LEU A 104 -6.51 1.10 11.90
CA LEU A 104 -6.27 1.63 13.25
C LEU A 104 -5.69 3.04 13.24
N ILE A 105 -4.80 3.35 12.29
CA ILE A 105 -4.30 4.72 12.10
C ILE A 105 -5.47 5.68 11.85
N LYS A 106 -6.43 5.29 11.01
CA LYS A 106 -7.58 6.14 10.65
C LYS A 106 -8.60 6.27 11.78
N GLU A 107 -8.95 5.16 12.41
CA GLU A 107 -9.94 5.13 13.49
C GLU A 107 -9.48 5.97 14.69
N ASN A 108 -8.19 5.90 15.02
CA ASN A 108 -7.59 6.67 16.10
C ASN A 108 -7.13 8.09 15.67
N ARG A 109 -7.43 8.52 14.44
CA ARG A 109 -7.06 9.84 13.88
C ARG A 109 -5.57 10.16 14.01
N MET A 110 -4.72 9.17 13.78
CA MET A 110 -3.26 9.26 13.97
C MET A 110 -2.50 9.69 12.71
N GLN A 111 -3.17 10.12 11.65
CA GLN A 111 -2.51 10.46 10.39
C GLN A 111 -1.35 11.45 10.56
N ASP A 112 -1.56 12.52 11.33
CA ASP A 112 -0.55 13.56 11.56
C ASP A 112 0.61 13.11 12.46
N SER A 113 0.40 12.14 13.35
CA SER A 113 1.44 11.61 14.23
C SER A 113 2.27 10.50 13.57
N ILE A 114 1.69 9.84 12.57
CA ILE A 114 2.34 8.76 11.84
C ILE A 114 3.23 9.31 10.73
N MET A 115 2.78 10.28 9.93
CA MET A 115 3.48 10.67 8.70
C MET A 115 3.21 12.14 8.33
N ASP A 116 4.27 12.90 8.01
CA ASP A 116 4.16 14.25 7.44
C ASP A 116 4.35 14.20 5.91
N LEU A 117 3.31 14.60 5.19
CA LEU A 117 3.22 14.64 3.73
C LEU A 117 2.91 16.05 3.22
N ASN A 118 3.11 17.09 4.03
CA ASN A 118 2.86 18.47 3.61
C ASN A 118 3.64 18.83 2.33
N ASN A 119 4.87 18.32 2.19
CA ASN A 119 5.73 18.55 1.03
C ASN A 119 5.48 17.61 -0.17
N ILE A 120 4.65 16.57 -0.01
CA ILE A 120 4.34 15.65 -1.10
C ILE A 120 3.40 16.29 -2.12
N ASN A 121 3.77 16.22 -3.39
CA ASN A 121 2.95 16.62 -4.52
C ASN A 121 2.46 15.38 -5.28
N LEU A 122 1.15 15.09 -5.18
CA LEU A 122 0.55 13.90 -5.80
C LEU A 122 0.69 13.87 -7.34
N ARG A 123 0.92 15.03 -7.99
CA ARG A 123 1.18 15.09 -9.44
C ARG A 123 2.50 14.47 -9.85
N ASN A 124 3.45 14.32 -8.93
CA ASN A 124 4.73 13.65 -9.19
C ASN A 124 4.52 12.17 -9.56
N TYR A 125 3.44 11.55 -9.07
CA TYR A 125 3.15 10.14 -9.28
C TYR A 125 2.24 9.87 -10.49
N ASN A 126 1.47 10.87 -10.94
CA ASN A 126 0.73 10.83 -12.19
C ASN A 126 0.32 12.25 -12.62
N GLN A 127 0.53 12.60 -13.88
CA GLN A 127 0.21 13.93 -14.43
C GLN A 127 -1.27 14.34 -14.27
N TYR A 128 -2.18 13.37 -14.20
CA TYR A 128 -3.62 13.61 -14.05
C TYR A 128 -4.07 13.70 -12.59
N ASN A 129 -3.17 13.48 -11.63
CA ASN A 129 -3.49 13.67 -10.22
C ASN A 129 -3.72 15.15 -9.89
N ARG A 130 -4.31 15.37 -8.72
CA ARG A 130 -4.55 16.69 -8.16
C ARG A 130 -4.22 16.71 -6.68
N ASN A 131 -3.76 17.85 -6.18
CA ASN A 131 -3.54 18.09 -4.75
C ASN A 131 -4.76 18.71 -4.06
N PHE A 132 -5.96 18.50 -4.62
CA PHE A 132 -7.18 19.10 -4.14
C PHE A 132 -8.39 18.22 -4.46
N PHE A 133 -9.47 18.47 -3.76
CA PHE A 133 -10.80 17.94 -4.06
C PHE A 133 -11.80 19.08 -4.24
N LEU A 134 -12.98 18.73 -4.75
CA LEU A 134 -14.09 19.67 -4.90
C LEU A 134 -15.14 19.34 -3.84
N LYS A 135 -15.44 20.30 -2.97
CA LYS A 135 -16.52 20.22 -1.99
C LYS A 135 -17.52 21.34 -2.30
N ASN A 136 -18.73 20.96 -2.69
CA ASN A 136 -19.78 21.90 -3.12
C ASN A 136 -19.30 22.86 -4.22
N GLY A 137 -18.61 22.33 -5.24
CA GLY A 137 -18.03 23.11 -6.34
C GLY A 137 -16.77 23.92 -5.98
N LYS A 138 -16.41 24.04 -4.70
CA LYS A 138 -15.24 24.80 -4.24
C LYS A 138 -14.02 23.90 -4.13
N LYS A 139 -12.89 24.38 -4.67
CA LYS A 139 -11.58 23.73 -4.56
C LYS A 139 -11.05 23.81 -3.13
N ARG A 140 -10.66 22.67 -2.57
CA ARG A 140 -9.97 22.55 -1.28
C ARG A 140 -8.73 21.69 -1.43
N ASN A 141 -7.58 22.19 -0.99
CA ASN A 141 -6.34 21.42 -1.05
C ASN A 141 -6.40 20.22 -0.10
N PHE A 142 -5.71 19.14 -0.47
CA PHE A 142 -5.48 18.05 0.46
C PHE A 142 -4.48 18.49 1.53
N GLY A 143 -4.97 18.64 2.77
CA GLY A 143 -4.11 18.72 3.95
C GLY A 143 -3.45 17.38 4.27
N ASN A 144 -2.59 17.36 5.29
CA ASN A 144 -1.79 16.18 5.63
C ASN A 144 -2.62 14.92 5.85
N ILE A 145 -3.67 14.98 6.69
CA ILE A 145 -4.60 13.87 6.95
C ILE A 145 -5.10 13.20 5.66
N TYR A 146 -5.60 14.00 4.71
CA TYR A 146 -6.09 13.48 3.43
C TYR A 146 -4.96 12.85 2.59
N LYS A 147 -3.77 13.46 2.59
CA LYS A 147 -2.62 12.91 1.88
C LYS A 147 -2.18 11.56 2.47
N VAL A 148 -2.16 11.43 3.79
CA VAL A 148 -1.82 10.18 4.47
C VAL A 148 -2.85 9.11 4.11
N ASP A 149 -4.14 9.42 4.15
CA ASP A 149 -5.19 8.47 3.76
C ASP A 149 -5.06 8.00 2.30
N ILE A 150 -4.73 8.90 1.38
CA ILE A 150 -4.47 8.60 -0.04
C ILE A 150 -3.26 7.66 -0.15
N VAL A 151 -2.14 8.04 0.46
CA VAL A 151 -0.87 7.32 0.38
C VAL A 151 -1.00 5.92 0.96
N LEU A 152 -1.60 5.78 2.15
CA LEU A 152 -1.82 4.48 2.79
C LEU A 152 -2.72 3.57 1.93
N SER A 153 -3.77 4.12 1.33
CA SER A 153 -4.63 3.37 0.42
C SER A 153 -3.89 2.89 -0.84
N LEU A 154 -3.06 3.76 -1.44
CA LEU A 154 -2.23 3.40 -2.59
C LEU A 154 -1.16 2.36 -2.22
N LEU A 155 -0.52 2.50 -1.06
CA LEU A 155 0.46 1.54 -0.54
C LEU A 155 -0.19 0.16 -0.30
N GLN A 156 -1.36 0.11 0.33
CA GLN A 156 -2.12 -1.14 0.52
C GLN A 156 -2.46 -1.81 -0.80
N ASN A 157 -2.93 -1.03 -1.79
CA ASN A 157 -3.25 -1.54 -3.11
C ASN A 157 -2.01 -2.09 -3.83
N LEU A 158 -0.88 -1.37 -3.75
CA LEU A 158 0.39 -1.81 -4.33
C LEU A 158 0.90 -3.09 -3.67
N ARG A 159 0.89 -3.12 -2.34
CA ARG A 159 1.33 -4.27 -1.53
C ARG A 159 0.49 -5.51 -1.81
N ASN A 160 -0.83 -5.39 -1.85
CA ASN A 160 -1.71 -6.53 -2.14
C ASN A 160 -1.50 -7.07 -3.56
N ARG A 161 -1.42 -6.17 -4.57
CA ARG A 161 -1.16 -6.58 -5.95
C ARG A 161 0.20 -7.25 -6.11
N SER A 162 1.22 -6.74 -5.42
CA SER A 162 2.56 -7.32 -5.40
C SER A 162 2.55 -8.72 -4.77
N TYR A 163 1.89 -8.88 -3.62
CA TYR A 163 1.76 -10.16 -2.93
C TYR A 163 1.01 -11.22 -3.75
N HIS A 164 0.01 -10.79 -4.53
CA HIS A 164 -0.75 -11.67 -5.43
C HIS A 164 -0.12 -11.83 -6.82
N TRP A 165 1.08 -11.27 -7.04
CA TRP A 165 1.80 -11.31 -8.32
C TRP A 165 0.94 -10.80 -9.49
N GLU A 166 0.10 -9.80 -9.22
CA GLU A 166 -0.73 -9.14 -10.22
C GLU A 166 0.10 -8.22 -11.13
N ASN A 167 -0.48 -7.85 -12.27
CA ASN A 167 0.11 -6.87 -13.17
C ASN A 167 0.01 -5.44 -12.56
N ILE A 168 1.07 -5.00 -11.89
CA ILE A 168 1.19 -3.64 -11.33
C ILE A 168 1.54 -2.59 -12.39
N LEU A 169 1.97 -3.04 -13.57
CA LEU A 169 2.21 -2.18 -14.74
C LEU A 169 0.94 -1.89 -15.55
N LYS A 170 -0.20 -2.48 -15.17
CA LYS A 170 -1.42 -2.41 -15.97
C LYS A 170 -2.03 -1.00 -15.95
N THR A 171 -2.27 -0.48 -17.14
CA THR A 171 -3.06 0.73 -17.38
C THR A 171 -4.41 0.39 -17.98
N THR A 172 -5.35 1.33 -17.91
CA THR A 172 -6.60 1.30 -18.68
C THR A 172 -6.63 2.48 -19.62
N GLU A 173 -7.14 2.28 -20.83
CA GLU A 173 -7.38 3.37 -21.76
C GLU A 173 -8.83 3.84 -21.67
N LYS A 174 -9.03 5.16 -21.66
CA LYS A 174 -10.36 5.77 -21.77
C LYS A 174 -10.23 7.08 -22.54
N ASN A 175 -10.95 7.20 -23.65
CA ASN A 175 -10.93 8.37 -24.54
C ASN A 175 -9.49 8.74 -24.98
N GLY A 176 -8.70 7.75 -25.40
CA GLY A 176 -7.30 7.95 -25.84
C GLY A 176 -6.32 8.32 -24.73
N LYS A 177 -6.74 8.28 -23.46
CA LYS A 177 -5.88 8.56 -22.29
C LYS A 177 -5.62 7.28 -21.50
N HIS A 178 -4.37 7.07 -21.12
CA HIS A 178 -3.97 5.96 -20.26
C HIS A 178 -4.00 6.36 -18.79
N TYR A 179 -4.71 5.58 -17.98
CA TYR A 179 -4.82 5.74 -16.55
C TYR A 179 -4.22 4.52 -15.83
N PRO A 180 -3.50 4.73 -14.71
CA PRO A 180 -3.00 3.63 -13.92
C PRO A 180 -4.16 2.84 -13.30
N ARG A 181 -3.98 1.52 -13.09
CA ARG A 181 -4.91 0.74 -12.27
C ARG A 181 -4.62 0.81 -10.77
N LEU A 182 -3.42 1.25 -10.40
CA LEU A 182 -3.07 1.56 -9.02
C LEU A 182 -3.65 2.93 -8.66
N THR A 183 -4.90 2.93 -8.21
CA THR A 183 -5.65 4.15 -7.87
C THR A 183 -6.35 4.03 -6.53
N THR A 184 -6.73 5.18 -5.97
CA THR A 184 -7.64 5.32 -4.84
C THR A 184 -8.59 6.48 -5.09
N LYS A 185 -9.71 6.52 -4.35
CA LYS A 185 -10.70 7.58 -4.40
C LYS A 185 -10.90 8.18 -3.01
N ILE A 186 -10.70 9.49 -2.87
CA ILE A 186 -11.01 10.25 -1.65
C ILE A 186 -11.73 11.54 -2.03
N GLU A 187 -12.82 11.90 -1.33
CA GLU A 187 -13.55 13.16 -1.56
C GLU A 187 -13.85 13.44 -3.07
N ASN A 188 -14.23 12.39 -3.81
CA ASN A 188 -14.47 12.41 -5.26
C ASN A 188 -13.25 12.70 -6.17
N ALA A 189 -12.04 12.67 -5.62
CA ALA A 189 -10.79 12.68 -6.39
C ALA A 189 -10.26 11.27 -6.60
N TYR A 190 -10.02 10.93 -7.86
CA TYR A 190 -9.21 9.77 -8.21
C TYR A 190 -7.74 10.18 -8.22
N ILE A 191 -6.93 9.47 -7.44
CA ILE A 191 -5.49 9.64 -7.38
C ILE A 191 -4.86 8.30 -7.71
N GLY A 192 -3.84 8.28 -8.57
CA GLY A 192 -3.17 7.06 -8.96
C GLY A 192 -1.67 7.19 -9.12
N ILE A 193 -1.00 6.05 -9.20
CA ILE A 193 0.45 5.98 -9.41
C ILE A 193 0.67 5.43 -10.80
N ASN A 194 1.29 6.23 -11.66
CA ASN A 194 1.77 5.78 -12.96
C ASN A 194 2.77 4.63 -12.75
N PRO A 195 2.66 3.48 -13.45
CA PRO A 195 3.62 2.38 -13.31
C PRO A 195 5.09 2.77 -13.26
N GLN A 196 5.53 3.71 -14.10
CA GLN A 196 6.94 4.18 -14.13
C GLN A 196 7.33 5.07 -12.95
N LYS A 197 6.38 5.39 -12.05
CA LYS A 197 6.58 6.22 -10.86
C LYS A 197 6.38 5.44 -9.55
N ILE A 198 6.21 4.12 -9.60
CA ILE A 198 6.05 3.27 -8.41
C ILE A 198 7.28 3.36 -7.50
N GLU A 199 8.49 3.28 -8.07
CA GLU A 199 9.71 3.38 -7.27
C GLU A 199 9.86 4.76 -6.65
N LEU A 200 9.66 5.83 -7.42
CA LEU A 200 9.68 7.21 -6.92
C LEU A 200 8.67 7.41 -5.77
N PHE A 201 7.47 6.85 -5.91
CA PHE A 201 6.45 6.90 -4.87
C PHE A 201 6.96 6.26 -3.57
N LEU A 202 7.53 5.06 -3.63
CA LEU A 202 8.06 4.39 -2.44
C LEU A 202 9.26 5.13 -1.84
N ASP A 203 10.15 5.66 -2.68
CA ASP A 203 11.32 6.41 -2.23
C ASP A 203 10.93 7.68 -1.48
N ASP A 204 10.00 8.45 -2.04
CA ASP A 204 9.48 9.67 -1.41
C ASP A 204 8.82 9.36 -0.06
N LEU A 205 8.10 8.23 0.06
CA LEU A 205 7.50 7.81 1.34
C LEU A 205 8.52 7.38 2.38
N ILE A 206 9.61 6.72 1.97
CA ILE A 206 10.67 6.34 2.92
C ILE A 206 11.38 7.60 3.43
N LYS A 207 11.68 8.54 2.53
CA LYS A 207 12.32 9.82 2.87
C LYS A 207 11.52 10.68 3.84
N THR A 208 10.19 10.53 3.91
CA THR A 208 9.39 11.27 4.90
C THR A 208 9.64 10.76 6.32
N PHE A 209 10.22 9.57 6.48
CA PHE A 209 10.66 9.04 7.77
C PHE A 209 12.14 9.30 7.99
N ASP A 210 12.99 8.88 7.05
CA ASP A 210 14.44 9.04 7.14
C ASP A 210 15.11 8.76 5.78
N GLU A 211 16.06 9.60 5.37
CA GLU A 211 16.85 9.36 4.15
C GLU A 211 17.83 8.18 4.30
N GLU A 212 18.30 7.88 5.51
CA GLU A 212 19.21 6.76 5.77
C GLU A 212 18.51 5.41 5.57
N ILE A 213 17.23 5.32 5.91
CA ILE A 213 16.41 4.12 5.65
C ILE A 213 16.28 3.88 4.13
N LEU A 214 16.23 4.93 3.32
CA LEU A 214 16.19 4.76 1.87
C LEU A 214 17.49 4.14 1.35
N LYS A 215 18.64 4.56 1.87
CA LYS A 215 19.95 3.98 1.51
C LYS A 215 20.00 2.50 1.88
N TYR A 216 19.57 2.15 3.09
CA TYR A 216 19.42 0.76 3.53
C TYR A 216 18.55 -0.10 2.58
N CYS A 217 17.52 0.48 1.96
CA CYS A 217 16.65 -0.24 1.01
C CYS A 217 17.26 -0.43 -0.40
N GLN A 218 18.43 0.13 -0.68
CA GLN A 218 19.08 0.13 -1.98
C GLN A 218 20.30 -0.79 -2.05
N ASP A 219 20.83 -1.20 -0.89
CA ASP A 219 21.93 -2.16 -0.73
C ASP A 219 21.44 -3.61 -0.87
#